data_AF-A0AAV5CVM1-F1
#
_entry.id   AF-A0AAV5CVM1-F1
#
_cell.length_a   1.000
_cell.length_b   1.000
_cell.length_c   1.000
_cell.angle_alpha   90.00
_cell.angle_beta   90.00
_cell.angle_gamma   90.00
#
_symmetry.space_group_name_H-M   'P 1'
#
loop_
_entity.id
_entity.type
_entity.pdbx_description
1 polymer ?
#
loop_
_entity_poly.entity_id
_entity_poly.type
_entity_poly.pdbx_seq_one_letter_code
_entity_poly.pdbx_strand_id
1 'polypeptide(L)'
;MLPRHDNDSRSLEQYCKDTVMTIWHYHGGCQVGRVVDSEYRVLGVDALRVIDGSTFNASPGTNPQATVMMLGRYMGVKIRSERLKKL
;
A
#
# COMPACT_ATOMS: atom_id res chain seq x y z
N MET A 1 9.28 -18.91 -12.49
CA MET A 1 9.54 -20.20 -13.17
C MET A 1 8.78 -21.25 -12.39
N LEU A 2 7.48 -21.42 -12.69
CA LEU A 2 6.67 -22.48 -12.10
C LEU A 2 6.61 -23.63 -13.12
N PRO A 3 6.74 -24.90 -12.71
CA PRO A 3 6.58 -26.03 -13.62
C PRO A 3 5.17 -26.02 -14.21
N ARG A 4 5.07 -26.14 -15.55
CA ARG A 4 3.76 -26.38 -16.19
C ARG A 4 3.38 -27.83 -15.95
N HIS A 5 2.20 -28.05 -15.41
CA HIS A 5 1.62 -29.38 -15.22
C HIS A 5 0.39 -29.51 -16.13
N ASP A 6 0.63 -29.79 -17.42
CA ASP A 6 -0.42 -29.84 -18.44
C ASP A 6 -1.42 -31.01 -18.25
N ASN A 7 -1.13 -31.93 -17.33
CA ASN A 7 -1.93 -33.12 -17.00
C ASN A 7 -2.16 -33.27 -15.48
N ASP A 8 -2.21 -32.15 -14.75
CA ASP A 8 -2.40 -32.17 -13.30
C ASP A 8 -3.80 -32.66 -12.92
N SER A 9 -3.87 -33.66 -12.05
CA SER A 9 -5.14 -34.16 -11.48
C SER A 9 -5.59 -33.37 -10.25
N ARG A 10 -4.75 -32.45 -9.74
CA ARG A 10 -5.09 -31.56 -8.62
C ARG A 10 -6.17 -30.55 -9.03
N SER A 11 -6.99 -30.15 -8.06
CA SER A 11 -7.93 -29.05 -8.26
C SER A 11 -7.17 -27.72 -8.47
N LEU A 12 -7.79 -26.78 -9.19
CA LEU A 12 -7.24 -25.43 -9.35
C LEU A 12 -6.96 -24.74 -8.00
N GLU A 13 -7.77 -25.04 -6.97
CA GLU A 13 -7.54 -24.55 -5.61
C GLU A 13 -6.21 -25.08 -5.04
N GLN A 14 -5.95 -26.37 -5.14
CA GLN A 14 -4.71 -26.96 -4.64
C GLN A 14 -3.50 -26.46 -5.42
N TYR A 15 -3.63 -26.33 -6.75
CA TYR A 15 -2.59 -25.71 -7.58
C TYR A 15 -2.25 -24.29 -7.11
N CYS A 16 -3.25 -23.44 -6.85
CA CYS A 16 -3.03 -22.10 -6.32
C CYS A 16 -2.29 -22.13 -4.98
N LYS A 17 -2.68 -23.02 -4.05
CA LYS A 17 -2.00 -23.15 -2.75
C LYS A 17 -0.54 -23.60 -2.88
N ASP A 18 -0.26 -24.56 -3.77
CA ASP A 18 1.07 -25.13 -3.93
C ASP A 18 2.03 -24.20 -4.68
N THR A 19 1.50 -23.28 -5.50
CA THR A 19 2.29 -22.43 -6.40
C THR A 19 2.28 -20.95 -6.03
N VAL A 20 1.44 -20.52 -5.08
CA VAL A 20 1.35 -19.12 -4.68
C VAL A 20 2.72 -18.62 -4.23
N MET A 21 3.09 -17.46 -4.75
CA MET A 21 4.25 -16.70 -4.32
C MET A 21 3.86 -15.24 -4.25
N THR A 22 4.71 -14.46 -3.58
CA THR A 22 4.51 -13.02 -3.58
C THR A 22 4.72 -12.43 -4.96
N ILE A 23 3.95 -11.38 -5.24
CA ILE A 23 4.19 -10.47 -6.35
C ILE A 23 4.94 -9.20 -5.90
N TRP A 24 5.47 -9.21 -4.67
CA TRP A 24 6.23 -8.13 -4.03
C TRP A 24 5.47 -6.82 -3.80
N HIS A 25 4.12 -6.85 -3.85
CA HIS A 25 3.26 -5.67 -3.64
C HIS A 25 2.56 -5.68 -2.28
N TYR A 26 3.30 -5.98 -1.21
CA TYR A 26 2.78 -5.92 0.15
C TYR A 26 2.37 -4.48 0.53
N HIS A 27 1.31 -4.35 1.31
CA HIS A 27 0.75 -3.08 1.77
C HIS A 27 -0.07 -3.28 3.05
N GLY A 28 -0.52 -2.18 3.66
CA GLY A 28 -1.28 -2.21 4.91
C GLY A 28 -0.41 -2.19 6.18
N GLY A 29 -1.08 -2.22 7.34
CA GLY A 29 -0.46 -2.16 8.68
C GLY A 29 -0.57 -0.79 9.36
N CYS A 30 -0.74 0.29 8.59
CA CYS A 30 -0.91 1.66 9.09
C CYS A 30 -2.09 2.36 8.40
N GLN A 31 -3.22 1.66 8.23
CA GLN A 31 -4.29 2.10 7.35
C GLN A 31 -4.93 3.43 7.78
N VAL A 32 -5.34 4.22 6.77
CA VAL A 32 -6.20 5.40 6.96
C VAL A 32 -7.52 4.99 7.62
N GLY A 33 -7.93 5.74 8.64
CA GLY A 33 -9.11 5.47 9.46
C GLY A 33 -8.89 4.44 10.58
N ARG A 34 -7.69 3.85 10.69
CA ARG A 34 -7.34 2.92 11.77
C ARG A 34 -6.11 3.33 12.57
N VAL A 35 -5.05 3.78 11.90
CA VAL A 35 -3.80 4.24 12.53
C VAL A 35 -3.51 5.71 12.21
N VAL A 36 -3.84 6.14 11.00
CA VAL A 36 -3.71 7.53 10.56
C VAL A 36 -5.07 8.13 10.16
N ASP A 37 -5.22 9.45 10.25
CA ASP A 37 -6.39 10.17 9.74
C ASP A 37 -6.33 10.37 8.21
N SER A 38 -7.35 11.05 7.63
CA SER A 38 -7.39 11.37 6.19
C SER A 38 -6.29 12.33 5.73
N GLU A 39 -5.59 12.96 6.68
CA GLU A 39 -4.43 13.83 6.47
C GLU A 39 -3.09 13.11 6.71
N TYR A 40 -3.15 11.78 6.86
CA TYR A 40 -2.03 10.88 7.12
C TYR A 40 -1.33 11.16 8.45
N ARG A 41 -2.00 11.83 9.40
CA ARG A 41 -1.48 12.09 10.75
C ARG A 41 -1.74 10.90 11.64
N VAL A 42 -0.75 10.52 12.44
CA VAL A 42 -0.91 9.42 13.40
C VAL A 42 -1.91 9.83 14.48
N LEU A 43 -2.91 8.98 14.71
CA LEU A 43 -3.99 9.27 15.64
C LEU A 43 -3.44 9.43 17.07
N GLY A 44 -3.77 10.54 17.73
CA GLY A 44 -3.33 10.83 19.09
C GLY A 44 -1.86 11.24 19.23
N VAL A 45 -1.14 11.47 18.12
CA VAL A 45 0.27 11.88 18.14
C VAL A 45 0.47 13.14 17.33
N ASP A 46 1.04 14.16 17.97
CA ASP A 46 1.38 15.41 17.31
C ASP A 46 2.62 15.30 16.42
N ALA A 47 2.67 16.13 15.38
CA ALA A 47 3.82 16.29 14.48
C ALA A 47 4.32 15.01 13.77
N LEU A 48 3.54 13.92 13.77
CA LEU A 48 3.89 12.64 13.14
C LEU A 48 2.91 12.27 12.02
N ARG A 49 3.44 11.84 10.87
CA ARG A 49 2.68 11.33 9.73
C ARG A 49 3.33 10.08 9.14
N VAL A 50 2.55 9.22 8.48
CA VAL A 50 3.05 8.05 7.73
C VAL A 50 2.56 8.14 6.30
N ILE A 51 3.46 8.08 5.32
CA ILE A 51 3.16 8.31 3.89
C ILE A 51 3.92 7.26 3.06
N ASP A 52 3.40 6.04 2.98
CA ASP A 52 3.95 4.93 2.20
C ASP A 52 2.86 3.89 1.88
N GLY A 53 3.23 2.70 1.37
CA GLY A 53 2.26 1.64 1.05
C GLY A 53 1.51 1.06 2.25
N SER A 54 1.97 1.26 3.49
CA SER A 54 1.33 0.73 4.69
C SER A 54 -0.05 1.35 4.96
N THR A 55 -0.34 2.49 4.34
CA THR A 55 -1.58 3.25 4.56
C THR A 55 -2.74 2.79 3.67
N PHE A 56 -2.48 1.91 2.70
CA PHE A 56 -3.50 1.42 1.77
C PHE A 56 -4.36 0.31 2.37
N ASN A 57 -5.67 0.35 2.08
CA ASN A 57 -6.60 -0.75 2.38
C ASN A 57 -6.60 -1.85 1.30
N ALA A 58 -6.19 -1.50 0.08
CA ALA A 58 -6.07 -2.41 -1.06
C ALA A 58 -4.99 -1.87 -2.01
N SER A 59 -4.41 -2.74 -2.85
CA SER A 59 -3.41 -2.33 -3.83
C SER A 59 -3.99 -1.29 -4.80
N PRO A 60 -3.38 -0.11 -5.00
CA PRO A 60 -3.91 0.97 -5.82
C PRO A 60 -3.69 0.76 -7.34
N GLY A 61 -3.72 -0.49 -7.81
CA GLY A 61 -3.44 -0.90 -9.18
C GLY A 61 -2.54 -2.13 -9.26
N THR A 62 -2.18 -2.52 -10.49
CA THR A 62 -1.33 -3.70 -10.76
C THR A 62 0.10 -3.50 -10.24
N ASN A 63 0.70 -2.34 -10.51
CA ASN A 63 2.04 -1.95 -10.02
C ASN A 63 1.91 -0.69 -9.14
N PRO A 64 2.03 -0.80 -7.80
CA PRO A 64 1.75 0.30 -6.89
C PRO A 64 2.87 1.36 -6.84
N GLN A 65 4.05 1.08 -7.41
CA GLN A 65 5.23 1.95 -7.30
C GLN A 65 4.95 3.40 -7.71
N ALA A 66 4.33 3.61 -8.88
CA ALA A 66 4.01 4.94 -9.37
C ALA A 66 3.07 5.70 -8.42
N THR A 67 2.06 5.00 -7.89
CA THR A 67 1.11 5.57 -6.93
C THR A 67 1.80 5.92 -5.61
N VAL A 68 2.70 5.08 -5.09
CA VAL A 68 3.45 5.36 -3.85
C VAL A 68 4.38 6.57 -4.03
N MET A 69 5.09 6.66 -5.16
CA MET A 69 5.93 7.82 -5.47
C MET A 69 5.09 9.11 -5.58
N MET A 70 3.95 9.05 -6.26
CA MET A 70 3.02 10.16 -6.38
C MET A 70 2.49 10.59 -5.01
N LEU A 71 2.09 9.65 -4.16
CA LEU A 71 1.57 9.92 -2.81
C LEU A 71 2.58 10.71 -1.97
N GLY A 72 3.85 10.31 -1.99
CA GLY A 72 4.94 11.01 -1.30
C GLY A 72 5.06 12.47 -1.76
N ARG A 73 5.09 12.71 -3.08
CA ARG A 73 5.13 14.06 -3.66
C ARG A 73 3.88 14.88 -3.29
N TYR A 74 2.71 14.28 -3.42
CA TYR A 74 1.42 14.93 -3.18
C TYR A 74 1.32 15.43 -1.74
N MET A 75 1.60 14.56 -0.77
CA MET A 75 1.56 14.93 0.65
C MET A 75 2.66 15.92 1.02
N GLY A 76 3.85 15.81 0.43
CA GLY A 76 4.91 16.81 0.60
C GLY A 76 4.49 18.22 0.16
N VAL A 77 3.82 18.34 -0.99
CA VAL A 77 3.27 19.62 -1.46
C VAL A 77 2.17 20.12 -0.53
N LYS A 78 1.26 19.24 -0.10
CA LYS A 78 0.16 19.59 0.81
C LYS A 78 0.68 20.12 2.15
N ILE A 79 1.62 19.43 2.78
CA ILE A 79 2.28 19.84 4.04
C ILE A 79 2.91 21.22 3.88
N ARG A 80 3.63 21.47 2.78
CA ARG A 80 4.25 22.77 2.52
C ARG A 80 3.20 23.88 2.39
N SER A 81 2.13 23.64 1.64
CA SER A 81 1.05 24.61 1.47
C SER A 81 0.31 24.90 2.79
N GLU A 82 0.08 23.89 3.62
CA GLU A 82 -0.50 24.07 4.97
C GLU A 82 0.37 24.96 5.87
N ARG A 83 1.69 24.85 5.77
CA ARG A 83 2.63 25.70 6.53
C ARG A 83 2.60 27.14 6.05
N LEU A 84 2.59 27.35 4.73
CA LEU A 84 2.56 28.70 4.14
C LEU A 84 1.26 29.45 4.43
N LYS A 85 0.12 28.74 4.52
CA LYS A 85 -1.18 29.34 4.89
C LYS A 85 -1.29 29.75 6.36
N LYS A 86 -0.36 29.29 7.21
CA LYS A 86 -0.32 29.63 8.64
C LYS A 86 0.59 30.83 8.93
N LEU A 87 1.32 31.32 7.92
CA LEU A 87 2.01 32.61 7.92
C LEU A 87 1.03 33.69 7.48
#